data_AF-X1FKI5-F1
#
_entry.id   AF-X1FKI5-F1
#
_cell.length_a   1.000
_cell.length_b   1.000
_cell.length_c   1.000
_cell.angle_alpha   90.00
_cell.angle_beta   90.00
_cell.angle_gamma   90.00
#
_symmetry.space_group_name_H-M   'P 1'
#
loop_
_entity.id
_entity.type
_entity.pdbx_description
1 polymer ?
#
loop_
_entity_poly.entity_id
_entity_poly.type
_entity_poly.pdbx_seq_one_letter_code
_entity_poly.pdbx_strand_id
1 'polypeptide(L)'
;MADENGDRIALLISDAEKMGVWGTTHEICYVKGEGHQDGDNGKPFIPAFLEQVRSNSWIISITLTEYMQKFPAKSLIYLPTASYDKMEEWVLPTQIRKNFKKIRKDLKEDDAKKKHINF
;
A
#
# COMPACT_ATOMS: atom_id res chain seq x y z
N MET A 1 -12.07 9.76 4.53
CA MET A 1 -13.33 9.13 4.07
C MET A 1 -13.68 9.72 2.71
N ALA A 2 -14.45 9.03 1.85
CA ALA A 2 -14.95 9.61 0.60
C ALA A 2 -16.03 10.67 0.89
N ASP A 3 -16.24 11.64 0.00
CA ASP A 3 -17.37 12.59 0.04
C ASP A 3 -17.82 12.95 -1.38
N GLU A 4 -18.85 13.79 -1.43
CA GLU A 4 -19.51 14.24 -2.66
C GLU A 4 -18.65 15.20 -3.51
N ASN A 5 -17.57 15.76 -2.96
CA ASN A 5 -16.65 16.63 -3.72
C ASN A 5 -15.89 15.85 -4.80
N GLY A 6 -15.71 14.53 -4.63
CA GLY A 6 -15.12 13.64 -5.64
C GLY A 6 -13.64 13.89 -5.95
N ASP A 7 -12.97 14.74 -5.18
CA ASP A 7 -11.56 15.13 -5.34
C ASP A 7 -10.60 14.27 -4.52
N ARG A 8 -11.07 13.14 -3.99
CA ARG A 8 -10.28 12.23 -3.16
C ARG A 8 -9.78 11.06 -3.98
N ILE A 9 -8.48 10.84 -3.94
CA ILE A 9 -7.81 9.75 -4.64
C ILE A 9 -7.13 8.80 -3.65
N ALA A 10 -7.27 7.50 -3.90
CA ALA A 10 -6.45 6.46 -3.31
C ALA A 10 -5.49 5.93 -4.37
N LEU A 11 -4.19 5.91 -4.07
CA LEU A 11 -3.15 5.54 -5.00
C LEU A 11 -2.47 4.24 -4.55
N LEU A 12 -2.50 3.22 -5.41
CA LEU A 12 -1.79 1.97 -5.21
C LEU A 12 -0.64 1.90 -6.23
N ILE A 13 0.59 2.13 -5.77
CA ILE A 13 1.81 2.01 -6.57
C ILE A 13 2.74 1.01 -5.91
N SER A 14 3.21 0.06 -6.71
CA SER A 14 4.08 -1.01 -6.25
C SER A 14 4.79 -1.64 -7.46
N ASP A 15 5.89 -2.34 -7.19
CA ASP A 15 6.59 -3.22 -8.12
C ASP A 15 5.59 -4.18 -8.80
N ALA A 16 5.65 -4.26 -10.13
CA ALA A 16 4.76 -5.08 -10.94
C ALA A 16 5.04 -6.58 -10.73
N GLU A 17 6.27 -6.91 -10.36
CA GLU A 17 6.73 -8.27 -10.08
C GLU A 17 6.00 -8.92 -8.90
N LYS A 18 5.42 -8.11 -7.98
CA LYS A 18 4.52 -8.62 -6.93
C LYS A 18 3.28 -9.30 -7.48
N MET A 19 2.89 -8.95 -8.71
CA MET A 19 1.68 -9.44 -9.36
C MET A 19 1.97 -10.66 -10.22
N GLY A 20 2.88 -11.55 -9.79
CA GLY A 20 3.08 -12.87 -10.41
C GLY A 20 4.51 -13.34 -10.63
N VAL A 21 5.53 -12.52 -10.41
CA VAL A 21 6.93 -12.89 -10.68
C VAL A 21 7.67 -13.29 -9.40
N TRP A 22 7.37 -12.66 -8.28
CA TRP A 22 8.03 -12.99 -7.01
C TRP A 22 7.55 -14.35 -6.48
N GLY A 23 8.46 -15.30 -6.26
CA GLY A 23 8.19 -16.54 -5.54
C GLY A 23 6.84 -17.19 -5.93
N THR A 24 5.94 -17.29 -4.96
CA THR A 24 4.61 -17.92 -5.08
C THR A 24 3.48 -16.94 -5.49
N THR A 25 3.82 -15.75 -5.99
CA THR A 25 2.80 -14.74 -6.32
C THR A 25 2.01 -15.09 -7.57
N HIS A 26 2.54 -15.94 -8.45
CA HIS A 26 1.82 -16.39 -9.64
C HIS A 26 0.56 -17.18 -9.26
N GLU A 27 0.71 -18.11 -8.33
CA GLU A 27 -0.37 -18.96 -7.82
C GLU A 27 -1.48 -18.10 -7.21
N ILE A 28 -1.10 -17.19 -6.31
CA ILE A 28 -2.03 -16.28 -5.63
C ILE A 28 -2.75 -15.37 -6.64
N CYS A 29 -2.03 -14.86 -7.63
CA CYS A 29 -2.56 -13.85 -8.55
C CYS A 29 -3.45 -14.44 -9.65
N TYR A 30 -3.15 -15.64 -10.15
CA TYR A 30 -3.74 -16.15 -11.39
C TYR A 30 -4.25 -17.60 -11.34
N VAL A 31 -3.81 -18.43 -10.38
CA VAL A 31 -4.21 -19.84 -10.32
C VAL A 31 -5.50 -20.01 -9.51
N LYS A 32 -6.48 -20.71 -10.09
CA LYS A 32 -7.78 -20.95 -9.45
C LYS A 32 -7.63 -21.85 -8.24
N GLY A 33 -8.22 -21.44 -7.11
CA GLY A 33 -8.18 -22.19 -5.85
C GLY A 33 -6.95 -21.89 -4.97
N GLU A 34 -5.92 -21.28 -5.55
CA GLU A 34 -4.66 -20.91 -4.86
C GLU A 34 -4.61 -19.43 -4.47
N GLY A 35 -5.70 -18.71 -4.70
CA GLY A 35 -5.84 -17.33 -4.25
C GLY A 35 -5.76 -17.20 -2.73
N HIS A 36 -5.60 -15.97 -2.26
CA HIS A 36 -5.60 -15.70 -0.83
C HIS A 36 -6.96 -16.03 -0.21
N GLN A 37 -6.97 -16.63 0.98
CA GLN A 37 -8.21 -17.02 1.67
C GLN A 37 -8.88 -15.81 2.33
N ASP A 38 -8.10 -14.87 2.87
CA ASP A 38 -8.65 -13.62 3.39
C ASP A 38 -9.03 -12.71 2.21
N GLY A 39 -10.31 -12.37 2.10
CA GLY A 39 -10.84 -11.42 1.12
C GLY A 39 -11.48 -12.06 -0.10
N ASP A 40 -10.76 -12.94 -0.80
CA ASP A 40 -11.16 -13.43 -2.13
C ASP A 40 -11.63 -14.90 -2.16
N ASN A 41 -11.73 -15.57 -0.99
CA ASN A 41 -12.16 -16.97 -0.85
C ASN A 41 -11.43 -17.94 -1.80
N GLY A 42 -10.10 -17.78 -1.94
CA GLY A 42 -9.29 -18.62 -2.82
C GLY A 42 -9.41 -18.33 -4.32
N LYS A 43 -10.15 -17.28 -4.71
CA LYS A 43 -10.16 -16.81 -6.10
C LYS A 43 -8.82 -16.15 -6.45
N PRO A 44 -8.35 -16.28 -7.70
CA PRO A 44 -7.14 -15.59 -8.12
C PRO A 44 -7.27 -14.08 -7.89
N PHE A 45 -6.28 -13.50 -7.19
CA PHE A 45 -6.35 -12.15 -6.65
C PHE A 45 -6.54 -11.07 -7.73
N ILE A 46 -5.78 -11.11 -8.82
CA ILE A 46 -5.82 -10.06 -9.85
C ILE A 46 -7.19 -9.94 -10.53
N PRO A 47 -7.77 -11.01 -11.10
CA PRO A 47 -9.09 -10.91 -11.71
C PRO A 47 -10.18 -10.60 -10.68
N ALA A 48 -10.10 -11.12 -9.45
CA ALA A 48 -11.06 -10.80 -8.39
C ALA A 48 -11.03 -9.31 -8.02
N PHE A 49 -9.83 -8.75 -7.80
CA PHE A 49 -9.62 -7.34 -7.51
C PHE A 49 -10.14 -6.43 -8.64
N LEU A 50 -9.76 -6.71 -9.89
CA LEU A 50 -10.20 -5.90 -11.03
C LEU A 50 -11.73 -5.96 -11.22
N GLU A 51 -12.34 -7.11 -10.97
CA GLU A 51 -13.80 -7.24 -11.00
C GLU A 51 -14.45 -6.39 -9.90
N GLN A 52 -13.90 -6.38 -8.67
CA GLN A 52 -14.39 -5.51 -7.60
C GLN A 52 -14.26 -4.03 -7.98
N VAL A 53 -13.12 -3.61 -8.52
CA VAL A 53 -12.93 -2.21 -8.96
C VAL A 53 -13.93 -1.82 -10.06
N ARG A 54 -14.26 -2.74 -10.99
CA ARG A 54 -15.20 -2.47 -12.09
C ARG A 54 -16.67 -2.51 -11.68
N SER A 55 -17.04 -3.41 -10.78
CA SER A 55 -18.43 -3.61 -10.34
C SER A 55 -18.87 -2.55 -9.32
N ASN A 56 -17.94 -1.96 -8.58
CA ASN A 56 -18.24 -0.88 -7.64
C ASN A 56 -18.29 0.47 -8.36
N SER A 57 -19.50 0.93 -8.69
CA SER A 57 -19.72 2.19 -9.43
C SER A 57 -19.22 3.46 -8.73
N TRP A 58 -18.98 3.39 -7.41
CA TRP A 58 -18.43 4.50 -6.63
C TRP A 58 -16.90 4.59 -6.73
N ILE A 59 -16.22 3.56 -7.24
CA ILE A 59 -14.77 3.54 -7.47
C ILE A 59 -14.50 3.99 -8.90
N ILE A 60 -13.97 5.20 -9.05
CA ILE A 60 -13.60 5.73 -10.37
C ILE A 60 -12.12 5.45 -10.64
N SER A 61 -11.85 4.58 -11.61
CA SER A 61 -10.48 4.35 -12.10
C SER A 61 -10.06 5.51 -13.01
N ILE A 62 -8.97 6.18 -12.65
CA ILE A 62 -8.44 7.34 -13.38
C ILE A 62 -6.91 7.28 -13.39
N THR A 63 -6.29 7.77 -14.45
CA THR A 63 -4.83 7.94 -14.49
C THR A 63 -4.39 9.16 -13.69
N LEU A 64 -3.12 9.18 -13.26
CA LEU A 64 -2.57 10.34 -12.55
C LEU A 64 -2.64 11.62 -13.40
N THR A 65 -2.40 11.52 -14.71
CA THR A 65 -2.48 12.66 -15.63
C THR A 65 -3.89 13.23 -15.72
N GLU A 66 -4.90 12.39 -15.88
CA GLU A 66 -6.30 12.83 -15.93
C GLU A 66 -6.75 13.45 -14.60
N TYR A 67 -6.31 12.89 -13.47
CA TYR A 67 -6.59 13.46 -12.16
C TYR A 67 -5.99 14.86 -12.01
N MET A 68 -4.71 15.02 -12.36
CA MET A 68 -4.01 16.32 -12.27
C MET A 68 -4.58 17.39 -13.21
N GLN A 69 -5.23 17.00 -14.31
CA GLN A 69 -5.92 17.92 -15.21
C GLN A 69 -7.28 18.39 -14.68
N LYS A 70 -7.94 17.57 -13.84
CA LYS A 70 -9.28 17.85 -13.32
C LYS A 70 -9.28 18.50 -11.95
N PHE A 71 -8.37 18.09 -11.07
CA PHE A 71 -8.35 18.50 -9.67
C PHE A 71 -7.05 19.22 -9.33
N PRO A 72 -7.11 20.44 -8.78
CA PRO A 72 -5.92 21.15 -8.33
C PRO A 72 -5.30 20.46 -7.12
N ALA A 73 -4.00 20.69 -6.90
CA ALA A 73 -3.35 20.28 -5.66
C ALA A 73 -4.04 20.94 -4.46
N LYS A 74 -4.30 20.15 -3.40
CA LYS A 74 -5.03 20.61 -2.21
C LYS A 74 -4.36 21.80 -1.52
N SER A 75 -3.04 21.78 -1.43
CA SER A 75 -2.24 22.83 -0.80
C SER A 75 -0.76 22.69 -1.15
N LEU A 76 0.01 23.71 -0.83
CA LEU A 76 1.47 23.63 -0.78
C LEU A 76 1.91 22.88 0.48
N ILE A 77 2.85 21.95 0.34
CA ILE A 77 3.52 21.26 1.44
C ILE A 77 5.02 21.18 1.16
N TYR A 78 5.83 21.09 2.21
CA TYR A 78 7.26 20.83 2.12
C TYR A 78 7.53 19.44 2.68
N LEU A 79 8.17 18.59 1.88
CA LEU A 79 8.55 17.24 2.28
C LEU A 79 10.02 17.22 2.70
N PRO A 80 10.37 16.54 3.81
CA PRO A 80 11.77 16.32 4.16
C PRO A 80 12.41 15.32 3.18
N THR A 81 13.73 15.15 3.29
CA THR A 81 14.41 14.03 2.65
C THR A 81 13.90 12.72 3.23
N ALA A 82 13.05 12.02 2.48
CA ALA A 82 12.40 10.79 2.89
C ALA A 82 12.28 9.81 1.73
N SER A 83 11.99 8.56 2.07
CA SER A 83 11.68 7.49 1.12
C SER A 83 10.61 6.59 1.74
N TYR A 84 10.19 5.53 1.04
CA TYR A 84 9.26 4.57 1.61
C TYR A 84 9.91 3.83 2.80
N ASP A 85 9.11 3.47 3.82
CA ASP A 85 9.54 2.93 5.13
C ASP A 85 10.70 1.92 5.12
N LYS A 86 10.78 1.08 4.09
CA LYS A 86 11.82 0.05 3.99
C LYS A 86 13.19 0.64 3.68
N MET A 87 13.25 1.69 2.86
CA MET A 87 14.50 2.37 2.56
C MET A 87 15.10 3.03 3.79
N GLU A 88 14.26 3.56 4.68
CA GLU A 88 14.71 4.13 5.97
C GLU A 88 15.46 3.10 6.82
N GLU A 89 15.11 1.81 6.71
CA GLU A 89 15.82 0.74 7.39
C GLU A 89 17.08 0.31 6.63
N TRP A 90 16.99 0.18 5.30
CA TRP A 90 18.04 -0.42 4.47
C TRP A 90 19.27 0.47 4.31
N VAL A 91 19.10 1.78 4.36
CA VAL A 91 20.19 2.76 4.24
C VAL A 91 21.05 2.87 5.50
N LEU A 92 20.56 2.38 6.65
CA LEU A 92 21.27 2.52 7.91
C LEU A 92 22.52 1.63 7.98
N PRO A 93 23.63 2.12 8.56
CA PRO A 93 24.79 1.29 8.91
C PRO A 93 24.37 0.07 9.72
N THR A 94 25.01 -1.07 9.50
CA THR A 94 24.62 -2.39 10.04
C THR A 94 24.29 -2.37 11.53
N GLN A 95 25.10 -1.71 12.36
CA GLN A 95 24.88 -1.67 13.81
C GLN A 95 23.62 -0.87 14.17
N ILE A 96 23.40 0.26 13.52
CA ILE A 96 22.21 1.11 13.71
C ILE A 96 20.97 0.37 13.21
N ARG A 97 21.06 -0.28 12.05
CA ARG A 97 19.97 -1.09 11.48
C ARG A 97 19.53 -2.21 12.43
N LYS A 98 20.46 -2.91 13.08
CA LYS A 98 20.14 -3.96 14.07
C LYS A 98 19.37 -3.38 15.26
N ASN A 99 19.83 -2.26 15.81
CA ASN A 99 19.17 -1.59 16.93
C ASN A 99 17.77 -1.10 16.54
N PHE A 100 17.64 -0.46 15.36
CA PHE A 100 16.38 0.00 14.82
C PHE A 100 15.36 -1.14 14.65
N LYS A 101 15.79 -2.29 14.10
CA LYS A 101 14.93 -3.48 13.98
C LYS A 101 14.42 -3.99 15.32
N LYS A 102 15.28 -4.00 16.35
CA LYS A 102 14.89 -4.41 17.71
C LYS A 102 13.81 -3.48 18.26
N ILE A 103 14.06 -2.16 18.22
CA ILE A 103 13.10 -1.15 18.68
C ILE A 103 11.76 -1.28 17.92
N ARG A 104 11.80 -1.41 16.59
CA ARG A 104 10.58 -1.55 15.76
C ARG A 104 9.81 -2.82 16.08
N LYS A 105 10.49 -3.92 16.45
CA LYS A 105 9.85 -5.17 16.89
C LYS A 105 9.20 -4.99 18.27
N ASP A 106 9.94 -4.47 19.24
CA ASP A 106 9.47 -4.25 20.60
C ASP A 106 8.22 -3.33 20.64
N LEU A 107 8.16 -2.33 19.73
CA LEU A 107 6.99 -1.45 19.58
C LEU A 107 5.77 -2.11 18.93
N LYS A 108 5.97 -3.15 18.10
CA LYS A 108 4.85 -3.87 17.49
C LYS A 108 4.17 -4.83 18.48
N GLU A 109 4.96 -5.40 19.39
CA GLU A 109 4.52 -6.39 20.38
C GLU A 109 3.88 -5.76 21.62
N ASP A 110 4.05 -4.46 21.85
CA ASP A 110 3.52 -3.74 23.02
C ASP A 110 2.44 -2.71 22.62
N ASP A 111 1.16 -3.13 22.69
CA ASP A 111 0.01 -2.27 22.40
C ASP A 111 -0.09 -1.04 23.32
N ALA A 112 0.50 -1.09 24.53
CA ALA A 112 0.49 0.03 25.47
C ALA A 112 1.48 1.14 25.04
N LYS A 113 2.59 0.80 24.37
CA LYS A 113 3.59 1.77 23.90
C LYS A 113 3.21 2.50 22.61
N LYS A 114 2.25 1.97 21.83
CA LYS A 114 1.72 2.64 20.62
C LYS A 114 1.10 4.02 20.92
N LYS A 115 0.60 4.24 22.15
CA LYS A 115 -0.05 5.50 22.58
C LYS A 115 0.91 6.67 22.86
N HIS A 116 2.23 6.44 22.93
CA HIS A 116 3.20 7.47 23.35
C HIS A 116 4.09 8.00 22.22
N ILE A 117 3.80 7.65 20.96
CA ILE A 117 4.50 8.20 19.80
C ILE A 117 3.58 9.26 19.18
N ASN A 118 3.61 10.46 19.75
CA ASN A 118 3.13 11.66 19.06
C ASN A 118 4.27 12.16 18.16
N PHE A 119 4.05 12.12 16.85
CA PHE A 119 4.76 13.00 15.92
C PHE A 119 3.97 14.31 15.80
#